data_AF-A0A7W6CMR6-F1
#
_entry.id   AF-A0A7W6CMR6-F1
#
_cell.length_a   1.000
_cell.length_b   1.000
_cell.length_c   1.000
_cell.angle_alpha   90.00
_cell.angle_beta   90.00
_cell.angle_gamma   90.00
#
_symmetry.space_group_name_H-M   'P 1'
#
loop_
_entity.id
_entity.type
_entity.pdbx_description
1 polymer ?
#
loop_
_entity_poly.entity_id
_entity_poly.type
_entity_poly.pdbx_seq_one_letter_code
_entity_poly.pdbx_strand_id
1 'polypeptide(L)'
;MAADPFDLNLRHLRALLYIAEKGSITAAADSVSLSQPALTQGLAKLERQFGYTMFERRSGGMVPTPMGAIVIERTRAALDHLSHATKGLSAVFQYPERLMTMTQLRAFLALVEAGGFAAAAQSSGMSQTAVHRAVGDLEHMIGGQLVERRGRAVWLNPSGKRLARGARLAVAEIIAAVADLGFDSGGEQIAFGALPLSRPYLVPTAMARMANSHPHAAFKVLEGSWRELVEPLRDGEIDMIVGALRPFEIADLYQMPLYEDRLVIAAGSRHPLAGVAEPTLEQLASYRWIVPPANSPLREQWQRLFDGAPLPPTPVECGSVMIIGRLLTEGDFLTLLSPDQVALQIRSGLLTQIGAPLEHSRRVMGITTRRSWRPTATQHHFLECLEQVATVMRSSTAQPEQRGTGWV
;
A
#
# COMPACT_ATOMS: atom_id res chain seq x y z
N MET A 1 4.23 7.03 25.78
CA MET A 1 3.75 7.95 24.72
C MET A 1 4.50 7.55 23.46
N ALA A 2 3.80 7.19 22.40
CA ALA A 2 4.44 7.07 21.09
C ALA A 2 4.99 8.45 20.71
N ALA A 3 6.27 8.54 20.35
CA ALA A 3 6.86 9.79 19.90
C ALA A 3 6.19 10.21 18.59
N ASP A 4 5.64 11.43 18.53
CA ASP A 4 5.32 12.03 17.24
C ASP A 4 6.61 12.07 16.41
N PRO A 5 6.65 11.44 15.22
CA PRO A 5 7.87 11.37 14.40
C PRO A 5 8.46 12.76 14.14
N PHE A 6 7.63 13.80 14.07
CA PHE A 6 8.06 15.15 13.79
C PHE A 6 8.67 15.89 15.00
N ASP A 7 8.59 15.33 16.20
CA ASP A 7 9.28 15.86 17.40
C ASP A 7 10.73 15.33 17.50
N LEU A 8 11.13 14.43 16.60
CA LEU A 8 12.49 13.93 16.49
C LEU A 8 13.39 14.93 15.77
N ASN A 9 14.69 14.81 16.02
CA ASN A 9 15.69 15.66 15.37
C ASN A 9 16.48 14.86 14.33
N LEU A 10 16.38 15.24 13.05
CA LEU A 10 17.08 14.58 11.94
C LEU A 10 18.60 14.52 12.12
N ARG A 11 19.21 15.53 12.76
CA ARG A 11 20.65 15.54 13.04
C ARG A 11 21.02 14.51 14.11
N HIS A 12 20.20 14.36 15.16
CA HIS A 12 20.42 13.33 16.18
C HIS A 12 20.18 11.92 15.61
N LEU A 13 19.14 11.74 14.79
CA LEU A 13 18.89 10.48 14.08
C LEU A 13 20.09 10.10 13.20
N ARG A 14 20.62 11.05 12.43
CA ARG A 14 21.85 10.83 11.64
C ARG A 14 23.05 10.45 12.51
N ALA A 15 23.15 11.04 13.70
CA ALA A 15 24.23 10.72 14.63
C ALA A 15 24.17 9.27 15.12
N LEU A 16 22.98 8.65 15.22
CA LEU A 16 22.86 7.22 15.54
C LEU A 16 23.64 6.36 14.54
N LEU A 17 23.54 6.67 13.24
CA LEU A 17 24.24 5.92 12.19
C LEU A 17 25.76 6.02 12.38
N TYR A 18 26.28 7.20 12.70
CA TYR A 18 27.72 7.41 12.93
C TYR A 18 28.21 6.79 14.23
N ILE A 19 27.41 6.77 15.31
CA ILE A 19 27.78 6.06 16.54
C ILE A 19 27.87 4.56 16.27
N ALA A 20 26.92 3.99 15.52
CA ALA A 20 26.91 2.57 15.15
C ALA A 20 28.09 2.19 14.25
N GLU A 21 28.47 3.05 13.31
CA GLU A 21 29.59 2.83 12.39
C GLU A 21 30.95 2.99 13.08
N LYS A 22 31.13 4.02 13.92
CA LYS A 22 32.43 4.38 14.49
C LYS A 22 32.69 3.80 15.88
N GLY A 23 31.66 3.27 16.54
CA GLY A 23 31.74 2.79 17.93
C GLY A 23 32.08 3.87 18.97
N SER A 24 31.95 5.16 18.63
CA SER A 24 32.37 6.27 19.48
C SER A 24 31.44 7.48 19.36
N ILE A 25 30.96 7.97 20.51
CA ILE A 25 30.14 9.19 20.57
C ILE A 25 30.95 10.41 20.14
N THR A 26 32.22 10.51 20.57
CA THR A 26 33.09 11.65 20.21
C THR A 26 33.30 11.71 18.71
N ALA A 27 33.68 10.59 18.09
CA ALA A 27 33.94 10.55 16.65
C ALA A 27 32.66 10.74 15.81
N ALA A 28 31.50 10.37 16.35
CA ALA A 28 30.20 10.62 15.73
C ALA A 28 29.78 12.09 15.83
N ALA A 29 30.06 12.77 16.95
CA ALA A 29 29.74 14.18 17.15
C ALA A 29 30.42 15.06 16.10
N ASP A 30 31.70 14.79 15.81
CA ASP A 30 32.46 15.48 14.76
C ASP A 30 31.82 15.32 13.38
N SER A 31 31.31 14.12 13.06
CA SER A 31 30.65 13.80 11.78
C SER A 31 29.32 14.51 11.55
N VAL A 32 28.66 14.97 12.61
CA VAL A 32 27.38 15.73 12.52
C VAL A 32 27.52 17.18 12.97
N SER A 33 28.76 17.66 13.12
CA SER A 33 29.07 19.03 13.55
C SER A 33 28.37 19.42 14.87
N LEU A 34 28.40 18.50 15.84
CA LEU A 34 27.93 18.73 17.22
C LEU A 34 29.10 18.62 18.19
N SER A 35 28.98 19.27 19.35
CA SER A 35 29.87 18.96 20.47
C SER A 35 29.50 17.60 21.06
N GLN A 36 30.47 16.90 21.64
CA GLN A 36 30.21 15.62 22.31
C GLN A 36 29.12 15.75 23.40
N PRO A 37 29.11 16.76 24.30
CA PRO A 37 28.02 16.92 25.27
C PRO A 37 26.65 17.11 24.60
N ALA A 38 26.57 17.87 23.51
CA ALA A 38 25.32 18.06 22.77
C ALA A 38 24.82 16.76 22.13
N LEU A 39 25.72 15.94 21.57
CA LEU A 39 25.34 14.64 21.02
C LEU A 39 24.90 13.67 22.13
N THR A 40 25.60 13.60 23.26
CA THR A 40 25.19 12.77 24.40
C THR A 40 23.79 13.15 24.90
N GLN A 41 23.49 14.45 25.01
CA GLN A 41 22.16 14.92 25.38
C GLN A 41 21.10 14.60 24.31
N GLY A 42 21.48 14.73 23.03
CA GLY A 42 20.62 14.39 21.89
C GLY A 42 20.26 12.91 21.86
N LEU A 43 21.24 12.03 22.11
CA LEU A 43 21.05 10.59 22.23
C LEU A 43 20.12 10.26 23.41
N ALA A 44 20.39 10.80 24.60
CA ALA A 44 19.54 10.60 25.77
C ALA A 44 18.10 11.10 25.54
N LYS A 45 17.92 12.17 24.75
CA LYS A 45 16.59 12.63 24.33
C LYS A 45 15.91 11.61 23.42
N LEU A 46 16.60 11.07 22.41
CA LEU A 46 16.06 10.03 21.54
C LEU A 46 15.70 8.77 22.34
N GLU A 47 16.57 8.32 23.24
CA GLU A 47 16.32 7.17 24.12
C GLU A 47 15.06 7.36 24.98
N ARG A 48 14.82 8.58 25.49
CA ARG A 48 13.56 8.88 26.21
C ARG A 48 12.34 8.90 25.29
N GLN A 49 12.48 9.40 24.06
CA GLN A 49 11.38 9.45 23.09
C GLN A 49 11.00 8.05 22.60
N PHE A 50 12.00 7.19 22.36
CA PHE A 50 11.82 5.80 21.95
C PHE A 50 11.66 4.83 23.12
N GLY A 51 11.91 5.23 24.37
CA GLY A 51 11.74 4.41 25.57
C GLY A 51 12.78 3.30 25.80
N TYR A 52 13.84 3.21 24.98
CA TYR A 52 14.90 2.21 25.10
C TYR A 52 16.29 2.84 24.98
N THR A 53 17.28 2.16 25.55
CA THR A 53 18.69 2.48 25.31
C THR A 53 19.09 2.03 23.91
N MET A 54 19.71 2.93 23.14
CA MET A 54 20.11 2.65 21.76
C MET A 54 21.44 1.94 21.71
N PHE A 55 22.34 2.24 22.64
CA PHE A 55 23.68 1.70 22.69
C PHE A 55 24.07 1.26 24.09
N GLU A 56 24.94 0.27 24.15
CA GLU A 56 25.63 -0.16 25.37
C GLU A 56 27.14 0.04 25.22
N ARG A 57 27.80 0.33 26.34
CA ARG A 57 29.24 0.53 26.38
C ARG A 57 29.93 -0.82 26.62
N ARG A 58 30.75 -1.25 25.67
CA ARG A 58 31.61 -2.44 25.78
C ARG A 58 33.10 -2.04 25.73
N SER A 59 33.99 -2.99 26.00
CA SER A 59 35.45 -2.78 25.95
C SER A 59 35.96 -2.27 24.60
N GLY A 60 35.23 -2.55 23.51
CA GLY A 60 35.52 -2.09 22.14
C GLY A 60 34.79 -0.82 21.70
N GLY A 61 34.05 -0.13 22.58
CA GLY A 61 33.30 1.09 22.24
C GLY A 61 31.79 0.95 22.45
N MET A 62 31.02 1.80 21.79
CA MET A 62 29.56 1.78 21.82
C MET A 62 29.03 0.77 20.80
N VAL A 63 28.17 -0.15 21.24
CA VAL A 63 27.55 -1.16 20.38
C VAL A 63 26.03 -0.99 20.44
N PRO A 64 25.30 -1.06 19.31
CA PRO A 64 23.84 -1.02 19.34
C PRO A 64 23.24 -2.12 20.19
N THR A 65 22.22 -1.81 20.97
CA THR A 65 21.33 -2.82 21.57
C THR A 65 20.45 -3.45 20.47
N PRO A 66 19.76 -4.59 20.72
CA PRO A 66 18.81 -5.12 19.74
C PRO A 66 17.74 -4.12 19.32
N MET A 67 17.20 -3.34 20.27
CA MET A 67 16.23 -2.27 19.99
C MET A 67 16.88 -1.10 19.24
N GLY A 68 18.09 -0.73 19.62
CA GLY A 68 18.87 0.29 18.90
C GLY A 68 19.14 -0.09 17.46
N ALA A 69 19.42 -1.35 17.18
CA ALA A 69 19.64 -1.86 15.82
C ALA A 69 18.41 -1.68 14.92
N ILE A 70 17.20 -1.94 15.44
CA ILE A 70 15.93 -1.71 14.72
C ILE A 70 15.80 -0.23 14.35
N VAL A 71 16.00 0.67 15.32
CA VAL A 71 15.88 2.12 15.12
C VAL A 71 16.93 2.63 14.14
N ILE A 72 18.17 2.13 14.21
CA ILE A 72 19.26 2.49 13.29
C ILE A 72 18.91 2.09 11.85
N GLU A 73 18.40 0.87 11.63
CA GLU A 73 18.05 0.41 10.29
C GLU A 73 16.88 1.18 9.67
N ARG A 74 15.85 1.49 10.47
CA ARG A 74 14.72 2.34 10.06
C ARG A 74 15.16 3.79 9.81
N THR A 75 16.05 4.32 10.66
CA THR A 75 16.63 5.65 10.49
C THR A 75 17.45 5.75 9.21
N ARG A 76 18.23 4.71 8.88
CA ARG A 76 18.99 4.64 7.63
C ARG A 76 18.06 4.73 6.42
N ALA A 77 17.03 3.90 6.37
CA ALA A 77 16.03 3.95 5.30
C ALA A 77 15.33 5.31 5.20
N ALA A 78 14.96 5.92 6.33
CA ALA A 78 14.35 7.24 6.36
C ALA A 78 15.25 8.32 5.72
N LEU A 79 16.52 8.33 6.09
CA LEU A 79 17.49 9.27 5.54
C LEU A 79 17.81 8.99 4.06
N ASP A 80 17.81 7.73 3.64
CA ASP A 80 17.98 7.34 2.24
C ASP A 80 16.82 7.83 1.37
N HIS A 81 15.58 7.80 1.87
CA HIS A 81 14.42 8.36 1.18
C HIS A 81 14.56 9.87 0.94
N LEU A 82 14.99 10.64 1.95
CA LEU A 82 15.24 12.07 1.82
C LEU A 82 16.41 12.36 0.86
N SER A 83 17.47 11.56 0.94
CA SER A 83 18.64 11.67 0.05
C SER A 83 18.25 11.41 -1.40
N HIS A 84 17.46 10.37 -1.67
CA HIS A 84 16.99 10.05 -3.02
C HIS A 84 16.02 11.11 -3.56
N ALA A 85 15.15 11.66 -2.71
CA ALA A 85 14.21 12.69 -3.10
C ALA A 85 14.88 14.01 -3.48
N THR A 86 16.00 14.33 -2.84
CA THR A 86 16.76 15.56 -3.09
C THR A 86 17.88 15.40 -4.11
N LYS A 87 18.23 14.17 -4.49
CA LYS A 87 19.27 13.88 -5.48
C LYS A 87 19.00 14.64 -6.79
N GLY A 88 19.98 15.44 -7.20
CA GLY A 88 19.94 16.25 -8.42
C GLY A 88 18.97 17.44 -8.38
N LEU A 89 18.39 17.78 -7.22
CA LEU A 89 17.54 18.97 -7.09
C LEU A 89 18.36 20.23 -6.81
N SER A 90 19.37 20.16 -5.92
CA SER A 90 20.17 21.32 -5.53
C SER A 90 21.49 21.38 -6.27
N ALA A 91 21.77 22.54 -6.88
CA ALA A 91 23.09 22.89 -7.39
C ALA A 91 23.96 23.60 -6.32
N VAL A 92 23.35 24.08 -5.24
CA VAL A 92 24.00 24.91 -4.21
C VAL A 92 24.53 24.06 -3.07
N PHE A 93 23.76 23.06 -2.64
CA PHE A 93 24.13 22.17 -1.56
C PHE A 93 24.31 20.76 -2.08
N GLN A 94 25.46 20.14 -1.81
CA GLN A 94 25.72 18.76 -2.20
C GLN A 94 24.78 17.77 -1.48
N TYR A 95 24.37 18.10 -0.25
CA TYR A 95 23.54 17.26 0.61
C TYR A 95 22.45 18.11 1.31
N PRO A 96 21.46 18.64 0.56
CA PRO A 96 20.45 19.54 1.11
C PRO A 96 19.59 18.87 2.20
N GLU A 97 19.37 17.55 2.10
CA GLU A 97 18.68 16.75 3.11
C GLU A 97 19.38 16.78 4.48
N ARG A 98 20.67 17.12 4.51
CA ARG A 98 21.42 17.24 5.77
C ARG A 98 21.05 18.48 6.59
N LEU A 99 20.51 19.49 5.93
CA LEU A 99 20.14 20.79 6.50
C LEU A 99 18.66 20.89 6.89
N MET A 100 17.83 19.96 6.38
CA MET A 100 16.40 19.92 6.65
C MET A 100 16.09 19.58 8.12
N THR A 101 14.93 20.05 8.57
CA THR A 101 14.40 19.78 9.92
C THR A 101 13.05 19.08 9.84
N MET A 102 12.67 18.32 10.88
CA MET A 102 11.34 17.70 10.94
C MET A 102 10.21 18.73 10.93
N THR A 103 10.41 19.91 11.52
CA THR A 103 9.42 21.00 11.47
C THR A 103 9.18 21.49 10.04
N GLN A 104 10.23 21.59 9.23
CA GLN A 104 10.10 21.96 7.82
C GLN A 104 9.38 20.88 7.02
N LEU A 105 9.72 19.61 7.25
CA LEU A 105 9.02 18.49 6.62
C LEU A 105 7.54 18.43 7.03
N ARG A 106 7.22 18.64 8.33
CA ARG A 106 5.85 18.72 8.85
C ARG A 106 5.06 19.83 8.15
N ALA A 107 5.62 21.04 8.08
CA ALA A 107 4.98 22.18 7.42
C ALA A 107 4.73 21.93 5.93
N PHE A 108 5.69 21.32 5.24
CA PHE A 108 5.59 21.01 3.82
C PHE A 108 4.53 19.93 3.54
N LEU A 109 4.52 18.84 4.30
CA LEU A 109 3.51 17.79 4.17
C LEU A 109 2.10 18.30 4.51
N ALA A 110 1.96 19.11 5.56
CA ALA A 110 0.69 19.76 5.89
C ALA A 110 0.19 20.69 4.77
N LEU A 111 1.10 21.39 4.08
CA LEU A 111 0.77 22.20 2.90
C LEU A 111 0.28 21.35 1.73
N VAL A 112 0.94 20.22 1.48
CA VAL A 112 0.57 19.27 0.43
C VAL A 112 -0.84 18.72 0.66
N GLU A 113 -1.13 18.28 1.89
CA GLU A 113 -2.42 17.69 2.25
C GLU A 113 -3.55 18.72 2.25
N ALA A 114 -3.29 19.93 2.75
CA ALA A 114 -4.32 20.96 2.90
C ALA A 114 -4.57 21.77 1.62
N GLY A 115 -3.67 21.73 0.63
CA GLY A 115 -3.79 22.48 -0.62
C GLY A 115 -3.70 24.02 -0.49
N GLY A 116 -3.33 24.52 0.70
CA GLY A 116 -3.23 25.95 0.99
C GLY A 116 -2.60 26.26 2.35
N PHE A 117 -1.89 27.38 2.43
CA PHE A 117 -1.09 27.76 3.61
C PHE A 117 -1.91 28.00 4.88
N ALA A 118 -3.11 28.59 4.76
CA ALA A 118 -3.96 28.84 5.92
C ALA A 118 -4.49 27.53 6.53
N ALA A 119 -4.95 26.60 5.68
CA ALA A 119 -5.42 25.29 6.12
C ALA A 119 -4.26 24.42 6.66
N ALA A 120 -3.08 24.50 6.04
CA ALA A 120 -1.87 23.83 6.51
C ALA A 120 -1.42 24.31 7.90
N ALA A 121 -1.54 25.60 8.18
CA ALA A 121 -1.24 26.18 9.49
C ALA A 121 -2.14 25.59 10.57
N GLN A 122 -3.44 25.49 10.28
CA GLN A 122 -4.41 24.90 11.21
C GLN A 122 -4.12 23.42 11.48
N SER A 123 -3.86 22.61 10.45
CA SER A 123 -3.61 21.16 10.63
C SER A 123 -2.26 20.85 11.28
N SER A 124 -1.22 21.65 11.02
CA SER A 124 0.12 21.44 11.58
C SER A 124 0.32 22.04 12.98
N GLY A 125 -0.64 22.84 13.48
CA GLY A 125 -0.51 23.59 14.73
C GLY A 125 0.51 24.75 14.67
N MET A 126 0.90 25.16 13.46
CA MET A 126 1.86 26.24 13.22
C MET A 126 1.14 27.54 12.83
N SER A 127 1.81 28.70 12.97
CA SER A 127 1.29 29.92 12.36
C SER A 127 1.45 29.89 10.84
N GLN A 128 0.56 30.55 10.09
CA GLN A 128 0.66 30.62 8.64
C GLN A 128 2.01 31.18 8.16
N THR A 129 2.55 32.19 8.86
CA THR A 129 3.87 32.76 8.58
C THR A 129 5.00 31.75 8.81
N ALA A 130 4.88 30.88 9.82
CA ALA A 130 5.84 29.83 10.08
C ALA A 130 5.80 28.75 8.99
N VAL A 131 4.62 28.37 8.49
CA VAL A 131 4.49 27.45 7.35
C VAL A 131 5.12 28.05 6.09
N HIS A 132 4.84 29.31 5.78
CA HIS A 132 5.47 30.00 4.65
C HIS A 132 7.00 30.01 4.75
N ARG A 133 7.55 30.37 5.92
CA ARG A 133 9.00 30.38 6.14
C ARG A 133 9.60 28.99 5.99
N ALA A 134 9.01 27.99 6.63
CA ALA A 134 9.50 26.62 6.59
C ALA A 134 9.57 26.05 5.17
N VAL A 135 8.54 26.31 4.35
CA VAL A 135 8.51 25.89 2.94
C VAL A 135 9.53 26.69 2.12
N GLY A 136 9.63 28.01 2.32
CA GLY A 136 10.62 28.85 1.65
C GLY A 136 12.07 28.45 1.97
N ASP A 137 12.35 28.04 3.21
CA ASP A 137 13.66 27.52 3.61
C ASP A 137 13.99 26.20 2.88
N LEU A 138 13.00 25.31 2.72
CA LEU A 138 13.18 24.09 1.92
C LEU A 138 13.46 24.42 0.45
N GLU A 139 12.70 25.36 -0.13
CA GLU A 139 12.92 25.83 -1.51
C GLU A 139 14.32 26.43 -1.69
N HIS A 140 14.82 27.16 -0.68
CA HIS A 140 16.18 27.69 -0.69
C HIS A 140 17.23 26.58 -0.63
N MET A 141 17.06 25.57 0.25
CA MET A 141 17.99 24.44 0.36
C MET A 141 18.04 23.60 -0.92
N ILE A 142 16.91 23.37 -1.56
CA ILE A 142 16.90 22.61 -2.82
C ILE A 142 17.26 23.48 -4.04
N GLY A 143 17.32 24.81 -3.92
CA GLY A 143 17.66 25.72 -5.02
C GLY A 143 16.55 25.95 -6.05
N GLY A 144 15.28 25.77 -5.67
CA GLY A 144 14.14 25.93 -6.60
C GLY A 144 12.79 25.88 -5.89
N GLN A 145 11.72 26.24 -6.62
CA GLN A 145 10.36 26.15 -6.09
C GLN A 145 9.94 24.69 -5.91
N LEU A 146 9.15 24.42 -4.88
CA LEU A 146 8.46 23.14 -4.65
C LEU A 146 6.98 23.25 -5.00
N VAL A 147 6.44 24.46 -4.82
CA VAL A 147 5.02 24.74 -4.96
C VAL A 147 4.75 25.82 -6.01
N GLU A 148 3.67 25.64 -6.76
CA GLU A 148 3.16 26.60 -7.74
C GLU A 148 1.78 27.10 -7.27
N ARG A 149 1.53 28.41 -7.41
CA ARG A 149 0.19 28.95 -7.22
C ARG A 149 -0.60 28.86 -8.52
N ARG A 150 -1.73 28.15 -8.50
CA ARG A 150 -2.71 28.17 -9.60
C ARG A 150 -4.05 28.63 -9.05
N GLY A 151 -4.33 29.93 -9.24
CA GLY A 151 -5.47 30.59 -8.62
C GLY A 151 -5.34 30.62 -7.09
N ARG A 152 -6.34 30.11 -6.37
CA ARG A 152 -6.35 30.01 -4.90
C ARG A 152 -5.69 28.73 -4.36
N ALA A 153 -5.40 27.76 -5.22
CA ALA A 153 -4.85 26.45 -4.81
C ALA A 153 -3.33 26.40 -4.95
N VAL A 154 -2.70 25.69 -4.02
CA VAL A 154 -1.26 25.38 -4.04
C VAL A 154 -1.07 24.00 -4.68
N TRP A 155 -0.21 23.93 -5.69
CA TRP A 155 0.09 22.70 -6.42
C TRP A 155 1.57 22.35 -6.27
N LEU A 156 1.90 21.06 -6.27
CA LEU A 156 3.30 20.62 -6.33
C LEU A 156 3.80 20.59 -7.78
N ASN A 157 4.98 21.16 -8.00
CA ASN A 157 5.73 20.89 -9.22
C ASN A 157 6.42 19.50 -9.14
N PRO A 158 7.12 19.03 -10.19
CA PRO A 158 7.79 17.72 -10.17
C PRO A 158 8.77 17.53 -9.00
N SER A 159 9.55 18.54 -8.65
CA SER A 159 10.48 18.53 -7.50
C SER A 159 9.72 18.47 -6.18
N GLY A 160 8.64 19.23 -6.07
CA GLY A 160 7.67 19.18 -4.97
C GLY A 160 7.13 17.78 -4.72
N LYS A 161 6.66 17.11 -5.79
CA LYS A 161 6.14 15.73 -5.71
C LYS A 161 7.22 14.75 -5.25
N ARG A 162 8.44 14.86 -5.78
CA ARG A 162 9.57 14.01 -5.36
C ARG A 162 9.91 14.20 -3.89
N LEU A 163 10.02 15.45 -3.41
CA LEU A 163 10.32 15.73 -2.01
C LEU A 163 9.19 15.26 -1.08
N ALA A 164 7.93 15.49 -1.46
CA ALA A 164 6.78 15.07 -0.66
C ALA A 164 6.75 13.53 -0.51
N ARG A 165 7.01 12.79 -1.58
CA ARG A 165 7.16 11.34 -1.55
C ARG A 165 8.30 10.91 -0.61
N GLY A 166 9.49 11.48 -0.77
CA GLY A 166 10.63 11.15 0.10
C GLY A 166 10.38 11.44 1.57
N ALA A 167 9.76 12.58 1.87
CA ALA A 167 9.41 12.97 3.23
C ALA A 167 8.34 12.04 3.84
N ARG A 168 7.30 11.68 3.09
CA ARG A 168 6.28 10.71 3.55
C ARG A 168 6.90 9.35 3.87
N LEU A 169 7.73 8.82 2.96
CA LEU A 169 8.42 7.54 3.17
C LEU A 169 9.39 7.60 4.35
N ALA A 170 10.10 8.71 4.53
CA ALA A 170 10.99 8.89 5.68
C ALA A 170 10.23 8.91 7.02
N VAL A 171 9.09 9.59 7.08
CA VAL A 171 8.21 9.59 8.26
C VAL A 171 7.64 8.19 8.49
N ALA A 172 7.23 7.48 7.45
CA ALA A 172 6.71 6.12 7.55
C ALA A 172 7.74 5.15 8.15
N GLU A 173 9.02 5.23 7.79
CA GLU A 173 10.08 4.41 8.40
C GLU A 173 10.28 4.73 9.90
N ILE A 174 10.15 5.99 10.31
CA ILE A 174 10.23 6.37 11.73
C ILE A 174 9.03 5.81 12.51
N ILE A 175 7.83 5.90 11.94
CA ILE A 175 6.61 5.31 12.54
C ILE A 175 6.77 3.79 12.66
N ALA A 176 7.26 3.13 11.60
CA ALA A 176 7.53 1.69 11.60
C ALA A 176 8.56 1.30 12.67
N ALA A 177 9.57 2.14 12.94
CA ALA A 177 10.50 1.92 14.05
C ALA A 177 9.78 1.88 15.40
N VAL A 178 8.84 2.79 15.64
CA VAL A 178 8.06 2.82 16.89
C VAL A 178 7.14 1.59 16.99
N ALA A 179 6.53 1.18 15.87
CA ALA A 179 5.69 -0.01 15.81
C ALA A 179 6.47 -1.30 16.10
N ASP A 180 7.63 -1.50 15.46
CA ASP A 180 8.49 -2.69 15.65
C ASP A 180 9.06 -2.80 17.07
N LEU A 181 9.12 -1.69 17.81
CA LEU A 181 9.53 -1.66 19.21
C LEU A 181 8.41 -2.01 20.20
N GLY A 182 7.17 -2.22 19.73
CA GLY A 182 6.03 -2.64 20.55
C GLY A 182 5.38 -1.51 21.37
N PHE A 183 5.60 -0.24 21.01
CA PHE A 183 5.02 0.92 21.70
C PHE A 183 3.60 1.27 21.27
N ASP A 184 3.05 0.60 20.27
CA ASP A 184 1.74 0.93 19.76
C ASP A 184 0.63 0.37 20.65
N SER A 185 0.30 1.12 21.70
CA SER A 185 -0.85 0.85 22.57
C SER A 185 -2.20 1.14 21.89
N GLY A 186 -2.20 1.73 20.69
CA GLY A 186 -3.38 1.98 19.85
C GLY A 186 -3.53 1.02 18.67
N GLY A 187 -2.49 0.22 18.39
CA GLY A 187 -2.44 -0.75 17.31
C GLY A 187 -2.05 -0.15 15.97
N GLU A 188 -1.07 -0.77 15.31
CA GLU A 188 -0.56 -0.28 14.03
C GLU A 188 -1.67 -0.35 12.97
N GLN A 189 -1.85 0.75 12.22
CA GLN A 189 -2.77 0.78 11.09
C GLN A 189 -2.11 0.18 9.84
N ILE A 190 -2.66 -0.93 9.34
CA ILE A 190 -2.27 -1.54 8.08
C ILE A 190 -3.02 -0.83 6.94
N ALA A 191 -2.28 -0.08 6.12
CA ALA A 191 -2.83 0.62 4.97
C ALA A 191 -2.55 -0.12 3.65
N PHE A 192 -3.60 -0.51 2.92
CA PHE A 192 -3.43 -1.22 1.64
C PHE A 192 -4.50 -0.87 0.61
N GLY A 193 -4.14 -1.04 -0.66
CA GLY A 193 -5.03 -0.91 -1.80
C GLY A 193 -5.66 -2.25 -2.20
N ALA A 194 -6.96 -2.28 -2.49
CA ALA A 194 -7.65 -3.48 -2.95
C ALA A 194 -8.16 -3.34 -4.40
N LEU A 195 -7.60 -4.12 -5.32
CA LEU A 195 -8.08 -4.20 -6.70
C LEU A 195 -9.41 -4.98 -6.77
N PRO A 196 -10.24 -4.77 -7.82
CA PRO A 196 -11.61 -5.30 -7.86
C PRO A 196 -11.78 -6.79 -7.55
N LEU A 197 -10.84 -7.63 -7.99
CA LEU A 197 -10.93 -9.09 -7.83
C LEU A 197 -10.59 -9.60 -6.41
N SER A 198 -9.83 -8.85 -5.61
CA SER A 198 -9.41 -9.30 -4.27
C SER A 198 -10.44 -8.97 -3.18
N ARG A 199 -11.33 -8.01 -3.43
CA ARG A 199 -12.27 -7.44 -2.45
C ARG A 199 -13.36 -8.40 -1.97
N PRO A 200 -13.91 -9.31 -2.79
CA PRO A 200 -15.08 -10.09 -2.34
C PRO A 200 -14.74 -11.27 -1.43
N TYR A 201 -13.50 -11.78 -1.49
CA TYR A 201 -13.12 -12.99 -0.74
C TYR A 201 -11.74 -12.90 -0.06
N LEU A 202 -10.66 -12.73 -0.83
CA LEU A 202 -9.29 -12.78 -0.31
C LEU A 202 -9.06 -11.76 0.82
N VAL A 203 -9.36 -10.48 0.54
CA VAL A 203 -9.11 -9.37 1.47
C VAL A 203 -9.96 -9.48 2.74
N PRO A 204 -11.30 -9.59 2.68
CA PRO A 204 -12.13 -9.70 3.88
C PRO A 204 -11.79 -10.92 4.73
N THR A 205 -11.48 -12.06 4.11
CA THR A 205 -11.12 -13.28 4.84
C THR A 205 -9.79 -13.12 5.57
N ALA A 206 -8.78 -12.52 4.94
CA ALA A 206 -7.49 -12.26 5.57
C ALA A 206 -7.62 -11.22 6.70
N MET A 207 -8.39 -10.15 6.48
CA MET A 207 -8.67 -9.15 7.51
C MET A 207 -9.39 -9.75 8.72
N ALA A 208 -10.40 -10.60 8.51
CA ALA A 208 -11.11 -11.27 9.59
C ALA A 208 -10.20 -12.21 10.40
N ARG A 209 -9.33 -12.98 9.72
CA ARG A 209 -8.33 -13.83 10.39
C ARG A 209 -7.37 -13.02 11.26
N MET A 210 -6.89 -11.90 10.74
CA MET A 210 -5.99 -11.03 11.49
C MET A 210 -6.70 -10.35 12.66
N ALA A 211 -7.89 -9.77 12.44
CA ALA A 211 -8.65 -9.12 13.52
C ALA A 211 -8.98 -10.08 14.68
N ASN A 212 -9.19 -11.37 14.39
CA ASN A 212 -9.42 -12.39 15.40
C ASN A 212 -8.17 -12.80 16.18
N SER A 213 -6.97 -12.74 15.57
CA SER A 213 -5.70 -13.08 16.23
C SER A 213 -5.02 -11.88 16.88
N HIS A 214 -5.31 -10.67 16.40
CA HIS A 214 -4.68 -9.42 16.82
C HIS A 214 -5.76 -8.33 17.01
N PRO A 215 -6.39 -8.24 18.20
CA PRO A 215 -7.53 -7.34 18.44
C PRO A 215 -7.24 -5.84 18.26
N HIS A 216 -5.96 -5.45 18.29
CA HIS A 216 -5.53 -4.06 18.07
C HIS A 216 -5.23 -3.75 16.59
N ALA A 217 -5.28 -4.73 15.68
CA ALA A 217 -5.02 -4.47 14.27
C ALA A 217 -6.07 -3.50 13.68
N ALA A 218 -5.61 -2.35 13.22
CA ALA A 218 -6.43 -1.39 12.50
C ALA A 218 -6.16 -1.48 11.00
N PHE A 219 -7.17 -1.23 10.16
CA PHE A 219 -7.04 -1.30 8.71
C PHE A 219 -7.50 -0.01 8.04
N LYS A 220 -6.75 0.42 7.03
CA LYS A 220 -7.16 1.46 6.08
C LYS A 220 -7.13 0.86 4.67
N VAL A 221 -8.31 0.70 4.08
CA VAL A 221 -8.46 0.06 2.77
C VAL A 221 -8.80 1.12 1.72
N LEU A 222 -7.93 1.27 0.72
CA LEU A 222 -8.21 2.08 -0.45
C LEU A 222 -8.70 1.16 -1.59
N GLU A 223 -9.95 1.32 -1.99
CA GLU A 223 -10.48 0.61 -3.14
C GLU A 223 -10.26 1.41 -4.42
N GLY A 224 -9.74 0.74 -5.45
CA GLY A 224 -9.54 1.41 -6.73
C GLY A 224 -9.05 0.48 -7.82
N SER A 225 -8.94 1.04 -9.02
CA SER A 225 -8.17 0.47 -10.11
C SER A 225 -6.67 0.66 -9.85
N TRP A 226 -5.85 -0.03 -10.62
CA TRP A 226 -4.40 0.13 -10.54
C TRP A 226 -3.92 1.55 -10.83
N ARG A 227 -4.58 2.26 -11.75
CA ARG A 227 -4.22 3.64 -12.08
C ARG A 227 -4.43 4.57 -10.89
N GLU A 228 -5.43 4.28 -10.06
CA GLU A 228 -5.76 5.05 -8.85
C GLU A 228 -4.86 4.66 -7.67
N LEU A 229 -4.43 3.40 -7.58
CA LEU A 229 -3.69 2.88 -6.41
C LEU A 229 -2.17 2.94 -6.55
N VAL A 230 -1.61 2.97 -7.76
CA VAL A 230 -0.15 2.91 -7.95
C VAL A 230 0.59 4.13 -7.40
N GLU A 231 0.02 5.33 -7.52
CA GLU A 231 0.63 6.55 -6.96
C GLU A 231 0.48 6.63 -5.44
N PRO A 232 -0.68 6.35 -4.81
CA PRO A 232 -0.77 6.17 -3.36
C PRO A 232 0.23 5.16 -2.80
N LEU A 233 0.47 4.05 -3.51
CA LEU A 233 1.51 3.08 -3.15
C LEU A 233 2.90 3.70 -3.22
N ARG A 234 3.24 4.43 -4.29
CA ARG A 234 4.56 5.08 -4.41
C ARG A 234 4.76 6.18 -3.38
N ASP A 235 3.70 6.86 -3.01
CA ASP A 235 3.70 8.01 -2.10
C ASP A 235 3.72 7.61 -0.62
N GLY A 236 3.54 6.32 -0.30
CA GLY A 236 3.52 5.82 1.07
C GLY A 236 2.16 5.97 1.76
N GLU A 237 1.09 6.29 1.04
CA GLU A 237 -0.27 6.39 1.61
C GLU A 237 -0.90 5.01 1.89
N ILE A 238 -0.43 4.01 1.14
CA ILE A 238 -0.67 2.58 1.34
C ILE A 238 0.65 1.84 1.18
N ASP A 239 0.81 0.71 1.85
CA ASP A 239 2.05 -0.07 1.87
C ASP A 239 2.09 -1.20 0.84
N MET A 240 0.90 -1.67 0.46
CA MET A 240 0.74 -2.75 -0.50
C MET A 240 -0.54 -2.59 -1.32
N ILE A 241 -0.58 -3.22 -2.49
CA ILE A 241 -1.78 -3.41 -3.30
C ILE A 241 -2.04 -4.91 -3.40
N VAL A 242 -3.26 -5.35 -3.09
CA VAL A 242 -3.68 -6.74 -3.18
C VAL A 242 -4.59 -6.93 -4.40
N GLY A 243 -4.21 -7.83 -5.30
CA GLY A 243 -5.03 -8.29 -6.43
C GLY A 243 -4.25 -8.63 -7.69
N ALA A 244 -4.87 -8.45 -8.86
CA ALA A 244 -4.32 -8.87 -10.14
C ALA A 244 -2.96 -8.21 -10.46
N LEU A 245 -1.92 -9.05 -10.62
CA LEU A 245 -0.56 -8.62 -10.96
C LEU A 245 -0.45 -8.12 -12.40
N ARG A 246 0.63 -7.39 -12.68
CA ARG A 246 1.01 -6.94 -14.02
C ARG A 246 1.92 -7.98 -14.68
N PRO A 247 1.72 -8.27 -15.99
CA PRO A 247 2.51 -9.26 -16.71
C PRO A 247 3.91 -8.74 -17.11
N PHE A 248 4.39 -7.67 -16.48
CA PHE A 248 5.67 -7.03 -16.77
C PHE A 248 6.31 -6.52 -15.46
N GLU A 249 7.63 -6.43 -15.47
CA GLU A 249 8.38 -5.85 -14.35
C GLU A 249 8.21 -4.34 -14.28
N ILE A 250 8.23 -3.83 -13.05
CA ILE A 250 8.14 -2.40 -12.76
C ILE A 250 9.33 -2.08 -11.85
N ALA A 251 10.20 -1.17 -12.29
CA ALA A 251 11.51 -0.96 -11.67
C ALA A 251 11.44 -0.69 -10.15
N ASP A 252 10.52 0.19 -9.73
CA ASP A 252 10.39 0.65 -8.35
C ASP A 252 9.44 -0.19 -7.49
N LEU A 253 8.76 -1.18 -8.08
CA LEU A 253 7.79 -2.03 -7.39
C LEU A 253 8.25 -3.50 -7.37
N TYR A 254 7.76 -4.24 -6.39
CA TYR A 254 7.92 -5.68 -6.29
C TYR A 254 6.54 -6.34 -6.35
N GLN A 255 6.44 -7.47 -7.06
CA GLN A 255 5.18 -8.21 -7.24
C GLN A 255 5.37 -9.65 -6.75
N MET A 256 4.61 -10.02 -5.73
CA MET A 256 4.62 -11.34 -5.12
C MET A 256 3.39 -12.14 -5.56
N PRO A 257 3.54 -13.23 -6.33
CA PRO A 257 2.42 -14.07 -6.75
C PRO A 257 1.83 -14.83 -5.56
N LEU A 258 0.51 -14.93 -5.51
CA LEU A 258 -0.22 -15.70 -4.49
C LEU A 258 -0.93 -16.90 -5.13
N TYR A 259 -1.76 -16.70 -6.15
CA TYR A 259 -2.47 -17.79 -6.79
C TYR A 259 -2.89 -17.41 -8.22
N GLU A 260 -3.47 -18.36 -8.93
CA GLU A 260 -3.99 -18.16 -10.27
C GLU A 260 -5.50 -18.16 -10.27
N ASP A 261 -6.05 -17.16 -10.94
CA ASP A 261 -7.47 -16.99 -11.19
C ASP A 261 -7.77 -17.28 -12.67
N ARG A 262 -8.99 -17.77 -12.94
CA ARG A 262 -9.51 -18.04 -14.27
C ARG A 262 -10.96 -17.57 -14.33
N LEU A 263 -11.31 -16.89 -15.41
CA LEU A 263 -12.66 -16.43 -15.63
C LEU A 263 -13.62 -17.59 -15.91
N VAL A 264 -14.85 -17.42 -15.46
CA VAL A 264 -15.96 -18.34 -15.69
C VAL A 264 -17.17 -17.59 -16.22
N ILE A 265 -18.03 -18.32 -16.91
CA ILE A 265 -19.37 -17.84 -17.21
C ILE A 265 -20.21 -18.09 -15.96
N ALA A 266 -20.88 -17.06 -15.47
CA ALA A 266 -21.72 -17.14 -14.28
C ALA A 266 -23.17 -16.80 -14.62
N ALA A 267 -24.09 -17.50 -13.95
CA ALA A 267 -25.53 -17.33 -14.09
C ALA A 267 -26.25 -17.53 -12.75
N GLY A 268 -27.54 -17.22 -12.69
CA GLY A 268 -28.41 -17.66 -11.59
C GLY A 268 -28.44 -19.19 -11.47
N SER A 269 -28.59 -19.73 -10.26
CA SER A 269 -28.64 -21.19 -10.06
C SER A 269 -29.82 -21.89 -10.74
N ARG A 270 -30.87 -21.13 -11.09
CA ARG A 270 -32.03 -21.59 -11.86
C ARG A 270 -31.95 -21.30 -13.37
N HIS A 271 -30.81 -20.80 -13.86
CA HIS A 271 -30.62 -20.50 -15.28
C HIS A 271 -30.79 -21.78 -16.12
N PRO A 272 -31.40 -21.74 -17.33
CA PRO A 272 -31.61 -22.95 -18.13
C PRO A 272 -30.33 -23.70 -18.52
N LEU A 273 -29.18 -23.02 -18.57
CA LEU A 273 -27.86 -23.62 -18.79
C LEU A 273 -27.19 -24.13 -17.50
N ALA A 274 -27.82 -24.01 -16.34
CA ALA A 274 -27.25 -24.52 -15.09
C ALA A 274 -27.05 -26.05 -15.18
N GLY A 275 -25.83 -26.51 -14.87
CA GLY A 275 -25.46 -27.93 -14.97
C GLY A 275 -25.01 -28.39 -16.36
N VAL A 276 -25.05 -27.52 -17.38
CA VAL A 276 -24.47 -27.82 -18.70
C VAL A 276 -22.94 -27.71 -18.62
N ALA A 277 -22.25 -28.84 -18.81
CA ALA A 277 -20.79 -28.92 -18.70
C ALA A 277 -20.04 -28.26 -19.86
N GLU A 278 -20.60 -28.31 -21.07
CA GLU A 278 -19.99 -27.78 -22.29
C GLU A 278 -21.06 -27.09 -23.16
N PRO A 279 -21.49 -25.86 -22.82
CA PRO A 279 -22.44 -25.12 -23.64
C PRO A 279 -21.80 -24.71 -24.97
N THR A 280 -22.54 -24.84 -26.06
CA THR A 280 -22.13 -24.33 -27.38
C THR A 280 -22.15 -22.80 -27.42
N LEU A 281 -21.38 -22.18 -28.33
CA LEU A 281 -21.40 -20.73 -28.50
C LEU A 281 -22.78 -20.22 -28.93
N GLU A 282 -23.52 -21.00 -29.72
CA GLU A 282 -24.89 -20.70 -30.14
C GLU A 282 -25.85 -20.68 -28.95
N GLN A 283 -25.74 -21.63 -28.02
CA GLN A 283 -26.52 -21.63 -26.78
C GLN A 283 -26.16 -20.44 -25.90
N LEU A 284 -24.88 -20.09 -25.77
CA LEU A 284 -24.46 -18.92 -25.02
C LEU A 284 -24.95 -17.62 -25.66
N ALA A 285 -24.98 -17.56 -26.99
CA ALA A 285 -25.43 -16.41 -27.77
C ALA A 285 -26.96 -16.18 -27.69
N SER A 286 -27.74 -17.21 -27.33
CA SER A 286 -29.20 -17.08 -27.23
C SER A 286 -29.70 -16.38 -25.95
N TYR A 287 -28.82 -16.14 -24.97
CA TYR A 287 -29.17 -15.49 -23.71
C TYR A 287 -28.69 -14.05 -23.64
N ARG A 288 -29.25 -13.29 -22.70
CA ARG A 288 -28.85 -11.89 -22.46
C ARG A 288 -27.59 -11.85 -21.62
N TRP A 289 -26.64 -10.99 -21.98
CA TRP A 289 -25.38 -10.83 -21.27
C TRP A 289 -25.30 -9.52 -20.49
N ILE A 290 -24.80 -9.60 -19.26
CA ILE A 290 -24.29 -8.46 -18.51
C ILE A 290 -22.80 -8.38 -18.81
N VAL A 291 -22.37 -7.30 -19.44
CA VAL A 291 -21.01 -7.13 -19.94
C VAL A 291 -20.22 -6.09 -19.14
N PRO A 292 -18.90 -6.27 -18.99
CA PRO A 292 -18.04 -5.30 -18.33
C PRO A 292 -17.96 -3.97 -19.09
N PRO A 293 -17.52 -2.87 -18.43
CA PRO A 293 -17.25 -1.60 -19.10
C PRO A 293 -16.34 -1.75 -20.33
N ALA A 294 -16.62 -0.99 -21.39
CA ALA A 294 -15.96 -1.13 -22.70
C ALA A 294 -14.42 -1.07 -22.66
N ASN A 295 -13.85 -0.34 -21.71
CA ASN A 295 -12.40 -0.12 -21.55
C ASN A 295 -11.73 -1.06 -20.52
N SER A 296 -12.36 -2.20 -20.21
CA SER A 296 -11.86 -3.15 -19.22
C SER A 296 -11.24 -4.40 -19.85
N PRO A 297 -10.18 -4.99 -19.25
CA PRO A 297 -9.62 -6.26 -19.74
C PRO A 297 -10.63 -7.42 -19.77
N LEU A 298 -11.65 -7.36 -18.91
CA LEU A 298 -12.71 -8.36 -18.86
C LEU A 298 -13.63 -8.27 -20.09
N ARG A 299 -13.85 -7.06 -20.62
CA ARG A 299 -14.60 -6.86 -21.86
C ARG A 299 -13.88 -7.49 -23.06
N GLU A 300 -12.56 -7.34 -23.15
CA GLU A 300 -11.77 -7.96 -24.22
C GLU A 300 -11.87 -9.50 -24.16
N GLN A 301 -11.82 -10.09 -22.96
CA GLN A 301 -11.97 -11.54 -22.79
C GLN A 301 -13.37 -12.02 -23.18
N TRP A 302 -14.41 -11.24 -22.88
CA TRP A 302 -15.78 -11.54 -23.31
C TRP A 302 -15.93 -11.44 -24.84
N GLN A 303 -15.29 -10.47 -25.49
CA GLN A 303 -15.31 -10.39 -26.96
C GLN A 303 -14.64 -11.62 -27.58
N ARG A 304 -13.47 -12.01 -27.08
CA ARG A 304 -12.75 -13.21 -27.56
C ARG A 304 -13.55 -14.50 -27.43
N LEU A 305 -14.42 -14.61 -26.42
CA LEU A 305 -15.31 -15.76 -26.25
C LEU A 305 -16.23 -15.97 -27.45
N PHE A 306 -16.62 -14.88 -28.14
CA PHE A 306 -17.51 -14.90 -29.30
C PHE A 306 -16.78 -14.56 -30.62
N ASP A 307 -15.45 -14.64 -30.66
CA ASP A 307 -14.70 -14.42 -31.91
C ASP A 307 -15.14 -15.43 -32.98
N GLY A 308 -15.67 -14.92 -34.10
CA GLY A 308 -16.19 -15.75 -35.20
C GLY A 308 -17.62 -16.28 -34.99
N ALA A 309 -18.31 -15.85 -33.94
CA ALA A 309 -19.70 -16.21 -33.64
C ALA A 309 -20.62 -14.97 -33.55
N PRO A 310 -21.96 -15.12 -33.68
CA PRO A 310 -22.90 -14.04 -33.43
C PRO A 310 -22.80 -13.53 -31.99
N LEU A 311 -22.80 -12.20 -31.82
CA LEU A 311 -22.80 -11.59 -30.49
C LEU A 311 -24.20 -11.71 -29.84
N PRO A 312 -24.29 -12.07 -28.56
CA PRO A 312 -25.56 -12.09 -27.84
C PRO A 312 -26.09 -10.67 -27.56
N PRO A 313 -27.38 -10.52 -27.21
CA PRO A 313 -27.91 -9.27 -26.68
C PRO A 313 -27.20 -8.86 -25.38
N THR A 314 -26.67 -7.64 -25.32
CA THR A 314 -25.99 -7.08 -24.13
C THR A 314 -26.74 -5.88 -23.55
N PRO A 315 -27.92 -6.08 -22.91
CA PRO A 315 -28.76 -4.96 -22.46
C PRO A 315 -28.17 -4.19 -21.27
N VAL A 316 -27.13 -4.72 -20.60
CA VAL A 316 -26.54 -4.13 -19.41
C VAL A 316 -25.02 -4.09 -19.54
N GLU A 317 -24.43 -2.90 -19.49
CA GLU A 317 -23.00 -2.70 -19.24
C GLU A 317 -22.79 -2.34 -17.76
N CYS A 318 -22.09 -3.20 -17.01
CA CYS A 318 -21.89 -3.01 -15.56
C CYS A 318 -20.62 -3.71 -15.07
N GLY A 319 -19.83 -3.01 -14.23
CA GLY A 319 -18.69 -3.59 -13.52
C GLY A 319 -18.95 -3.87 -12.03
N SER A 320 -20.13 -3.54 -11.52
CA SER A 320 -20.48 -3.71 -10.10
C SER A 320 -20.93 -5.14 -9.84
N VAL A 321 -20.12 -5.89 -9.10
CA VAL A 321 -20.41 -7.27 -8.71
C VAL A 321 -21.74 -7.39 -7.95
N MET A 322 -22.12 -6.36 -7.17
CA MET A 322 -23.39 -6.34 -6.45
C MET A 322 -24.59 -6.25 -7.38
N ILE A 323 -24.52 -5.36 -8.39
CA ILE A 323 -25.58 -5.22 -9.40
C ILE A 323 -25.64 -6.48 -10.27
N ILE A 324 -24.48 -6.96 -10.73
CA ILE A 324 -24.37 -8.20 -11.51
C ILE A 324 -25.02 -9.35 -10.74
N GLY A 325 -24.61 -9.59 -9.49
CA GLY A 325 -25.13 -10.67 -8.67
C GLY A 325 -26.65 -10.63 -8.52
N ARG A 326 -27.23 -9.43 -8.30
CA ARG A 326 -28.69 -9.26 -8.22
C ARG A 326 -29.39 -9.57 -9.54
N LEU A 327 -28.88 -9.06 -10.66
CA LEU A 327 -29.47 -9.30 -11.98
C LEU A 327 -29.43 -10.78 -12.37
N LEU A 328 -28.32 -11.47 -12.09
CA LEU A 328 -28.20 -12.91 -12.32
C LEU A 328 -29.21 -13.72 -11.51
N THR A 329 -29.64 -13.26 -10.33
CA THR A 329 -30.65 -13.97 -9.51
C THR A 329 -32.10 -13.75 -9.97
N GLU A 330 -32.37 -12.71 -10.78
CA GLU A 330 -33.71 -12.27 -11.17
C GLU A 330 -34.09 -12.62 -12.61
N GLY A 331 -33.15 -13.12 -13.42
CA GLY A 331 -33.46 -13.54 -14.78
C GLY A 331 -32.36 -14.33 -15.46
N ASP A 332 -32.63 -14.75 -16.70
CA ASP A 332 -31.73 -15.57 -17.51
C ASP A 332 -30.62 -14.72 -18.14
N PHE A 333 -29.78 -14.18 -17.27
CA PHE A 333 -28.58 -13.44 -17.64
C PHE A 333 -27.34 -14.31 -17.49
N LEU A 334 -26.41 -14.10 -18.41
CA LEU A 334 -25.04 -14.59 -18.33
C LEU A 334 -24.08 -13.43 -18.13
N THR A 335 -22.93 -13.71 -17.53
CA THR A 335 -21.83 -12.76 -17.43
C THR A 335 -20.50 -13.49 -17.42
N LEU A 336 -19.40 -12.77 -17.68
CA LEU A 336 -18.04 -13.28 -17.56
C LEU A 336 -17.37 -12.61 -16.36
N LEU A 337 -16.90 -13.38 -15.39
CA LEU A 337 -16.28 -12.85 -14.17
C LEU A 337 -15.29 -13.84 -13.53
N SER A 338 -14.55 -13.40 -12.52
CA SER A 338 -13.77 -14.31 -11.67
C SER A 338 -14.69 -15.00 -10.66
N PRO A 339 -14.60 -16.32 -10.45
CA PRO A 339 -15.38 -17.04 -9.44
C PRO A 339 -15.30 -16.42 -8.05
N ASP A 340 -14.15 -15.84 -7.71
CA ASP A 340 -13.90 -15.21 -6.41
C ASP A 340 -14.81 -13.99 -6.19
N GLN A 341 -15.19 -13.29 -7.26
CA GLN A 341 -16.06 -12.12 -7.15
C GLN A 341 -17.45 -12.47 -6.65
N VAL A 342 -17.92 -13.68 -6.96
CA VAL A 342 -19.26 -14.17 -6.57
C VAL A 342 -19.17 -15.42 -5.70
N ALA A 343 -18.03 -15.64 -5.04
CA ALA A 343 -17.77 -16.86 -4.29
C ALA A 343 -18.79 -17.10 -3.17
N LEU A 344 -19.31 -16.05 -2.53
CA LEU A 344 -20.36 -16.17 -1.53
C LEU A 344 -21.67 -16.63 -2.16
N GLN A 345 -22.08 -16.03 -3.27
CA GLN A 345 -23.32 -16.36 -3.97
C GLN A 345 -23.29 -17.77 -4.58
N ILE A 346 -22.14 -18.22 -5.08
CA ILE A 346 -21.99 -19.61 -5.54
C ILE A 346 -22.07 -20.56 -4.35
N ARG A 347 -21.40 -20.26 -3.23
CA ARG A 347 -21.46 -21.10 -2.02
C ARG A 347 -22.85 -21.18 -1.41
N SER A 348 -23.64 -20.11 -1.50
CA SER A 348 -25.02 -20.10 -1.01
C SER A 348 -26.04 -20.68 -2.01
N GLY A 349 -25.58 -21.17 -3.17
CA GLY A 349 -26.45 -21.73 -4.20
C GLY A 349 -27.34 -20.71 -4.92
N LEU A 350 -27.04 -19.41 -4.81
CA LEU A 350 -27.76 -18.35 -5.53
C LEU A 350 -27.29 -18.24 -6.97
N LEU A 351 -25.99 -18.41 -7.20
CA LEU A 351 -25.37 -18.38 -8.52
C LEU A 351 -24.69 -19.71 -8.81
N THR A 352 -24.47 -19.99 -10.09
CA THR A 352 -23.75 -21.15 -10.56
C THR A 352 -22.77 -20.79 -11.68
N GLN A 353 -21.74 -21.62 -11.83
CA GLN A 353 -20.85 -21.58 -12.97
C GLN A 353 -21.48 -22.35 -14.13
N ILE A 354 -21.32 -21.82 -15.34
CA ILE A 354 -21.73 -22.45 -16.59
C ILE A 354 -20.45 -22.89 -17.32
N GLY A 355 -20.38 -24.17 -17.67
CA GLY A 355 -19.23 -24.77 -18.34
C GLY A 355 -17.94 -24.78 -17.51
N ALA A 356 -16.82 -25.08 -18.18
CA ALA A 356 -15.48 -25.06 -17.58
C ALA A 356 -14.89 -23.64 -17.50
N PRO A 357 -13.91 -23.37 -16.60
CA PRO A 357 -13.16 -22.12 -16.60
C PRO A 357 -12.43 -21.89 -17.93
N LEU A 358 -12.36 -20.64 -18.38
CA LEU A 358 -11.73 -20.30 -19.66
C LEU A 358 -10.20 -20.39 -19.56
N GLU A 359 -9.58 -21.36 -20.25
CA GLU A 359 -8.13 -21.61 -20.20
C GLU A 359 -7.28 -20.36 -20.56
N HIS A 360 -7.68 -19.60 -21.59
CA HIS A 360 -6.95 -18.41 -22.05
C HIS A 360 -7.15 -17.16 -21.18
N SER A 361 -7.87 -17.28 -20.06
CA SER A 361 -8.17 -16.17 -19.15
C SER A 361 -7.30 -16.14 -17.89
N ARG A 362 -6.29 -17.00 -17.81
CA ARG A 362 -5.40 -17.14 -16.64
C ARG A 362 -4.81 -15.80 -16.22
N ARG A 363 -4.94 -15.51 -14.92
CA ARG A 363 -4.45 -14.28 -14.30
C ARG A 363 -3.78 -14.59 -12.97
N VAL A 364 -2.60 -14.01 -12.74
CA VAL A 364 -1.91 -14.16 -11.46
C VAL A 364 -2.42 -13.11 -10.49
N MET A 365 -2.94 -13.57 -9.36
CA MET A 365 -3.34 -12.77 -8.22
C MET A 365 -2.18 -12.70 -7.23
N GLY A 366 -1.97 -11.55 -6.60
CA GLY A 366 -0.82 -11.36 -5.72
C GLY A 366 -0.83 -10.06 -4.95
N ILE A 367 0.35 -9.72 -4.42
CA ILE A 367 0.62 -8.51 -3.66
C ILE A 367 1.66 -7.69 -4.39
N THR A 368 1.44 -6.39 -4.53
CA THR A 368 2.42 -5.44 -5.08
C THR A 368 2.84 -4.46 -4.00
N THR A 369 4.14 -4.23 -3.84
CA THR A 369 4.71 -3.32 -2.83
C THR A 369 5.73 -2.40 -3.48
N ARG A 370 6.14 -1.35 -2.76
CA ARG A 370 7.39 -0.64 -3.12
C ARG A 370 8.56 -1.58 -2.91
N ARG A 371 9.54 -1.59 -3.82
CA ARG A 371 10.74 -2.44 -3.67
C ARG A 371 11.55 -2.13 -2.41
N SER A 372 11.49 -0.88 -1.94
CA SER A 372 12.14 -0.44 -0.71
C SER A 372 11.33 -0.68 0.57
N TRP A 373 10.08 -1.12 0.46
CA TRP A 373 9.21 -1.29 1.63
C TRP A 373 9.68 -2.44 2.51
N ARG A 374 9.67 -2.19 3.81
CA ARG A 374 10.05 -3.13 4.86
C ARG A 374 8.86 -3.26 5.81
N PRO A 375 8.10 -4.38 5.77
CA PRO A 375 6.94 -4.55 6.64
C PRO A 375 7.37 -4.51 8.11
N THR A 376 6.52 -3.96 8.96
CA THR A 376 6.61 -4.18 10.40
C THR A 376 6.20 -5.61 10.76
N ALA A 377 6.35 -6.00 12.02
CA ALA A 377 5.85 -7.28 12.50
C ALA A 377 4.34 -7.47 12.25
N THR A 378 3.52 -6.44 12.51
CA THR A 378 2.07 -6.48 12.30
C THR A 378 1.73 -6.56 10.81
N GLN A 379 2.40 -5.77 9.97
CA GLN A 379 2.21 -5.84 8.52
C GLN A 379 2.63 -7.20 7.95
N HIS A 380 3.72 -7.79 8.45
CA HIS A 380 4.15 -9.12 8.04
C HIS A 380 3.10 -10.18 8.36
N HIS A 381 2.51 -10.13 9.56
CA HIS A 381 1.45 -11.05 9.93
C HIS A 381 0.20 -10.94 9.03
N PHE A 382 -0.11 -9.73 8.53
CA PHE A 382 -1.17 -9.57 7.53
C PHE A 382 -0.82 -10.24 6.19
N LEU A 383 0.44 -10.16 5.75
CA LEU A 383 0.91 -10.86 4.56
C LEU A 383 0.77 -12.39 4.72
N GLU A 384 1.09 -12.93 5.90
CA GLU A 384 0.88 -14.34 6.24
C GLU A 384 -0.61 -14.71 6.16
N CYS A 385 -1.50 -13.87 6.69
CA CYS A 385 -2.95 -14.11 6.59
C CYS A 385 -3.42 -14.17 5.13
N LEU A 386 -2.92 -13.26 4.27
CA LEU A 386 -3.21 -13.28 2.83
C LEU A 386 -2.69 -14.56 2.16
N GLU A 387 -1.48 -15.00 2.49
CA GLU A 387 -0.87 -16.21 1.93
C GLU A 387 -1.61 -17.49 2.38
N GLN A 388 -2.04 -17.55 3.64
CA GLN A 388 -2.84 -18.65 4.15
C GLN A 388 -4.20 -18.76 3.44
N VAL A 389 -4.86 -17.63 3.17
CA VAL A 389 -6.11 -17.62 2.40
C VAL A 389 -5.84 -18.06 0.96
N ALA A 390 -4.79 -17.52 0.33
CA ALA A 390 -4.40 -17.91 -1.03
C ALA A 390 -4.08 -19.40 -1.14
N THR A 391 -3.47 -20.02 -0.11
CA THR A 391 -3.19 -21.45 -0.07
C THR A 391 -4.46 -22.28 -0.16
N VAL A 392 -5.51 -21.91 0.59
CA VAL A 392 -6.81 -22.59 0.53
C VAL A 392 -7.43 -22.45 -0.87
N MET A 393 -7.30 -21.28 -1.48
CA MET A 393 -7.81 -21.01 -2.83
C MET A 393 -7.09 -21.86 -3.88
N ARG A 394 -5.75 -21.98 -3.81
CA ARG A 394 -4.95 -22.86 -4.69
C ARG A 394 -5.44 -24.30 -4.65
N SER A 395 -5.69 -24.84 -3.45
CA SER A 395 -6.17 -26.21 -3.26
C SER A 395 -7.60 -26.41 -3.76
N SER A 396 -8.46 -25.39 -3.63
CA SER A 396 -9.85 -25.44 -4.14
C SER A 396 -9.93 -25.36 -5.67
N THR A 397 -9.01 -24.67 -6.34
CA THR A 397 -8.90 -24.70 -7.82
C THR A 397 -8.40 -26.03 -8.36
N ALA A 398 -7.75 -26.87 -7.53
CA ALA A 398 -7.25 -28.19 -7.93
C ALA A 398 -8.29 -29.33 -7.78
N GLN A 399 -9.38 -29.12 -7.02
CA GLN A 399 -10.45 -30.11 -6.81
C GLN A 399 -11.84 -29.45 -6.82
N PRO A 400 -12.53 -29.39 -7.98
CA PRO A 400 -13.86 -28.79 -8.09
C PRO A 400 -14.95 -29.54 -7.29
N GLU A 401 -14.73 -30.81 -6.94
CA GLU A 401 -15.77 -31.71 -6.40
C GLU A 401 -16.02 -31.62 -4.89
N GLN A 402 -15.19 -30.90 -4.11
CA GLN A 402 -15.29 -30.89 -2.65
C GLN A 402 -15.77 -29.56 -2.04
N ARG A 403 -16.78 -28.93 -2.61
CA ARG A 403 -17.57 -27.92 -1.86
C ARG A 403 -18.57 -28.61 -0.94
N GLY A 404 -18.03 -29.34 0.04
CA GLY A 404 -18.76 -29.84 1.19
C GLY A 404 -19.02 -28.71 2.20
N THR A 405 -20.28 -28.57 2.56
CA THR A 405 -20.83 -27.79 3.67
C THR A 405 -19.94 -27.86 4.92
N GLY A 406 -19.33 -26.75 5.31
CA GLY A 406 -18.39 -26.77 6.43
C GLY A 406 -18.27 -25.44 7.18
N TRP A 407 -19.35 -24.66 7.25
CA TRP A 407 -19.51 -23.56 8.21
C TRP A 407 -21.02 -23.40 8.49
N VAL A 408 -21.48 -24.04 9.56
CA VAL A 408 -22.69 -23.63 10.30
C VAL A 408 -22.22 -22.69 11.39
#